data_AF-E6PPH6-F1
#
_entry.id   AF-E6PPH6-F1
#
_cell.length_a   1.000
_cell.length_b   1.000
_cell.length_c   1.000
_cell.angle_alpha   90.00
_cell.angle_beta   90.00
_cell.angle_gamma   90.00
#
_symmetry.space_group_name_H-M   'P 1'
#
loop_
_entity.id
_entity.type
_entity.pdbx_description
1 polymer ?
#
loop_
_entity_poly.entity_id
_entity_poly.type
_entity_poly.pdbx_seq_one_letter_code
_entity_poly.pdbx_strand_id
1 'polypeptide(L)'
;MTPKVEVNARYDYYDRLPNIPSQERIFTNIGIGAQYHITPVTRIVFDYFIRKTDIPNPGAIGHPGSPQLVQATSIANATGNEFDIYAIYAF
;
A
#
# COMPACT_ATOMS: atom_id res chain seq x y z
N MET A 1 -30.55 -0.30 15.88
CA MET A 1 -29.40 0.56 16.23
C MET A 1 -28.29 0.25 15.25
N THR A 2 -27.77 1.23 14.52
CA THR A 2 -26.61 1.03 13.62
C THR A 2 -25.34 0.88 14.46
N PRO A 3 -24.44 -0.08 14.16
CA PRO A 3 -23.14 -0.17 14.83
C PRO A 3 -22.40 1.16 14.71
N LYS A 4 -21.94 1.71 15.84
CA LYS A 4 -21.15 2.95 15.83
C LYS A 4 -19.72 2.74 15.34
N VAL A 5 -19.26 1.49 15.31
CA VAL A 5 -17.93 1.10 14.88
C VAL A 5 -18.07 0.08 13.75
N GLU A 6 -17.29 0.27 12.70
CA GLU A 6 -17.09 -0.69 11.63
C GLU A 6 -15.59 -0.88 11.42
N VAL A 7 -15.18 -2.12 11.16
CA VAL A 7 -13.78 -2.50 10.96
C VAL A 7 -13.68 -3.24 9.63
N ASN A 8 -12.63 -2.95 8.87
CA ASN A 8 -12.33 -3.62 7.62
C ASN A 8 -10.86 -4.07 7.61
N ALA A 9 -10.62 -5.16 6.90
CA ALA A 9 -9.27 -5.59 6.53
C ALA A 9 -9.22 -5.80 5.02
N ARG A 10 -8.09 -5.47 4.41
CA ARG A 10 -7.90 -5.56 2.97
C ARG A 10 -6.51 -6.11 2.66
N TYR A 11 -6.45 -6.99 1.68
CA TYR A 11 -5.22 -7.42 1.05
C TYR A 11 -5.24 -6.96 -0.42
N ASP A 12 -4.21 -6.24 -0.83
CA ASP A 12 -4.02 -5.79 -2.20
C ASP A 12 -2.75 -6.40 -2.78
N TYR A 13 -2.87 -6.86 -4.02
CA TYR A 13 -1.75 -7.34 -4.82
C TYR A 13 -1.83 -6.68 -6.20
N TYR A 14 -0.73 -6.08 -6.63
CA TYR A 14 -0.62 -5.49 -7.96
C TYR A 14 0.74 -5.79 -8.58
N ASP A 15 0.70 -6.53 -9.69
CA ASP A 15 1.86 -6.84 -10.51
C ASP A 15 1.92 -5.89 -11.71
N ARG A 16 2.91 -4.99 -11.69
CA ARG A 16 3.06 -3.92 -12.67
C ARG A 16 4.10 -4.31 -13.71
N LEU A 17 3.69 -4.32 -14.97
CA LEU A 17 4.54 -4.61 -16.15
C LEU A 17 5.22 -6.00 -16.12
N PRO A 18 4.49 -7.09 -15.85
CA PRO A 18 5.06 -8.46 -15.80
C PRO A 18 5.70 -8.91 -17.13
N ASN A 19 5.36 -8.25 -18.24
CA ASN A 19 5.92 -8.52 -19.56
C ASN A 19 7.25 -7.80 -19.84
N ILE A 20 7.72 -6.91 -18.95
CA ILE A 20 8.99 -6.17 -19.10
C ILE A 20 9.83 -6.39 -17.82
N PRO A 21 10.65 -7.46 -17.75
CA PRO A 21 11.33 -7.89 -16.51
C PRO A 21 12.18 -6.81 -15.83
N SER A 22 12.81 -5.91 -16.59
CA SER A 22 13.62 -4.82 -16.04
C SER A 22 12.79 -3.71 -15.37
N GLN A 23 11.50 -3.61 -15.70
CA GLN A 23 10.57 -2.60 -15.18
C GLN A 23 9.50 -3.17 -14.25
N GLU A 24 9.42 -4.49 -14.12
CA GLU A 24 8.41 -5.19 -13.34
C GLU A 24 8.52 -4.86 -11.84
N ARG A 25 7.40 -4.54 -11.20
CA ARG A 25 7.33 -4.30 -9.74
C ARG A 25 6.06 -4.92 -9.19
N ILE A 26 6.18 -5.61 -8.06
CA ILE A 26 5.03 -6.15 -7.34
C ILE A 26 4.78 -5.28 -6.12
N PHE A 27 3.58 -4.76 -5.99
CA PHE A 27 3.13 -3.97 -4.85
C PHE A 27 2.14 -4.80 -4.03
N THR A 28 2.40 -4.94 -2.74
CA THR A 28 1.52 -5.67 -1.81
C THR A 28 1.18 -4.79 -0.62
N ASN A 29 -0.11 -4.68 -0.29
CA ASN A 29 -0.58 -3.97 0.89
C ASN A 29 -1.47 -4.85 1.77
N ILE A 30 -1.27 -4.77 3.08
CA ILE A 30 -2.22 -5.27 4.09
C ILE A 30 -2.73 -4.05 4.84
N GLY A 31 -4.02 -3.75 4.67
CA GLY A 31 -4.71 -2.65 5.32
C GLY A 31 -5.63 -3.14 6.43
N ILE A 32 -5.63 -2.42 7.56
CA ILE A 32 -6.65 -2.55 8.60
C ILE A 32 -7.23 -1.17 8.84
N GLY A 33 -8.56 -1.06 8.75
CA GLY A 33 -9.29 0.17 8.92
C GLY A 33 -10.34 0.05 10.02
N ALA A 34 -10.60 1.17 10.69
CA ALA A 34 -11.70 1.31 11.63
C ALA A 34 -12.38 2.67 11.42
N GLN A 35 -13.71 2.67 11.37
CA GLN A 35 -14.50 3.88 11.29
C GLN A 35 -15.49 4.01 12.43
N TYR A 36 -15.56 5.22 13.00
CA TYR A 36 -16.52 5.60 14.03
C TYR A 36 -17.59 6.53 13.46
N HIS A 37 -18.84 6.09 13.50
CA HIS A 37 -20.00 6.85 13.04
C HIS A 37 -20.55 7.74 14.17
N ILE A 38 -20.37 9.05 14.01
CA ILE A 38 -20.89 10.07 14.94
C ILE A 38 -22.38 10.30 14.66
N THR A 39 -22.74 10.41 13.39
CA THR A 39 -24.12 10.51 12.87
C THR A 39 -24.26 9.60 11.65
N PRO A 40 -25.48 9.41 11.10
CA PRO A 40 -25.64 8.67 9.84
C PRO A 40 -24.86 9.23 8.65
N VAL A 41 -24.45 10.51 8.70
CA VAL A 41 -23.74 11.21 7.62
C VAL A 41 -22.34 11.68 8.02
N THR A 42 -21.89 11.44 9.25
CA THR A 42 -20.61 11.92 9.77
C THR A 42 -19.83 10.80 10.43
N ARG A 43 -18.59 10.59 9.98
CA ARG A 43 -17.70 9.55 10.53
C ARG A 43 -16.23 9.98 10.54
N ILE A 44 -15.45 9.39 11.42
CA ILE A 44 -13.98 9.47 11.44
C ILE A 44 -13.44 8.09 11.06
N VAL A 45 -12.40 8.06 10.23
CA VAL A 45 -11.75 6.84 9.75
C VAL A 45 -10.27 6.85 10.15
N PHE A 46 -9.79 5.69 10.56
CA PHE A 46 -8.40 5.40 10.86
C PHE A 46 -7.98 4.18 10.05
N ASP A 47 -6.94 4.30 9.23
CA ASP A 47 -6.39 3.18 8.46
C ASP A 47 -4.91 3.03 8.73
N TYR A 48 -4.45 1.78 8.80
CA TYR A 48 -3.03 1.44 8.83
C TYR A 48 -2.71 0.44 7.73
N PHE A 49 -1.71 0.75 6.93
CA PHE A 49 -1.26 -0.09 5.82
C PHE A 49 0.19 -0.53 6.02
N ILE A 50 0.39 -1.85 6.02
CA ILE A 50 1.70 -2.45 5.82
C ILE A 50 1.90 -2.59 4.32
N ARG A 51 2.91 -1.89 3.77
CA ARG A 51 3.13 -1.82 2.33
C ARG A 51 4.50 -2.39 1.97
N LYS A 52 4.57 -3.04 0.81
CA LYS A 52 5.79 -3.63 0.29
C LYS A 52 5.87 -3.45 -1.22
N THR A 53 7.08 -3.18 -1.69
CA THR A 53 7.42 -3.21 -3.12
C THR A 53 8.51 -4.25 -3.34
N ASP A 54 8.28 -5.21 -4.23
CA ASP A 54 9.23 -6.25 -4.61
C ASP A 54 9.75 -6.03 -6.03
N ILE A 55 11.01 -6.43 -6.25
CA ILE A 55 11.65 -6.50 -7.56
C ILE A 55 11.82 -7.98 -7.91
N PRO A 56 10.91 -8.59 -8.69
CA PRO A 56 10.95 -10.03 -8.96
C PRO A 56 12.14 -10.44 -9.83
N ASN A 57 12.59 -9.56 -10.73
CA ASN A 57 13.64 -9.83 -11.71
C ASN A 57 14.84 -8.86 -11.61
N PRO A 58 15.58 -8.83 -10.47
CA PRO A 58 16.64 -7.84 -10.25
C PRO A 58 17.79 -7.96 -11.27
N GLY A 59 18.08 -9.17 -11.75
CA GLY A 59 19.11 -9.40 -12.77
C GLY A 59 18.80 -8.80 -14.14
N ALA A 60 17.52 -8.51 -14.44
CA ALA A 60 17.13 -7.84 -15.67
C ALA A 60 17.37 -6.32 -15.62
N ILE A 61 17.61 -5.75 -14.44
CA ILE A 61 17.90 -4.32 -14.24
C ILE A 61 19.40 -4.05 -14.41
N GLY A 62 20.23 -4.93 -13.85
CA GLY A 62 21.68 -4.83 -13.93
C GLY A 62 22.37 -5.86 -13.04
N HIS A 63 23.69 -5.96 -13.16
CA HIS A 63 24.49 -6.83 -12.29
C HIS A 63 24.48 -6.32 -10.82
N PRO A 64 24.78 -7.18 -9.83
CA PRO A 64 24.93 -6.76 -8.44
C PRO A 64 25.88 -5.56 -8.30
N GLY A 65 25.46 -4.55 -7.54
CA GLY A 65 26.21 -3.31 -7.33
C GLY A 65 26.13 -2.28 -8.46
N SER A 66 25.48 -2.61 -9.59
CA SER A 66 25.23 -1.61 -10.64
C SER A 66 24.39 -0.43 -10.10
N PRO A 67 24.67 0.82 -10.51
CA PRO A 67 23.92 1.98 -10.03
C PRO A 67 22.40 1.86 -10.22
N GLN A 68 21.97 1.23 -11.33
CA GLN A 68 20.56 1.02 -11.66
C GLN A 68 19.88 0.07 -10.66
N LEU A 69 20.52 -1.05 -10.35
CA LEU A 69 19.96 -2.02 -9.38
C LEU A 69 19.98 -1.45 -7.96
N VAL A 70 21.05 -0.74 -7.58
CA VAL A 70 21.14 -0.06 -6.28
C VAL A 70 20.03 0.96 -6.12
N GLN A 71 19.81 1.81 -7.13
CA GLN A 71 18.73 2.79 -7.11
C GLN A 71 17.35 2.12 -7.02
N ALA A 72 17.09 1.10 -7.86
CA ALA A 72 15.81 0.40 -7.85
C ALA A 72 15.53 -0.25 -6.49
N THR A 73 16.54 -0.90 -5.91
CA THR A 73 16.45 -1.54 -4.59
C THR A 73 16.24 -0.50 -3.49
N SER A 74 16.92 0.64 -3.57
CA SER A 74 16.74 1.74 -2.61
C SER A 74 15.32 2.28 -2.63
N ILE A 75 14.70 2.41 -3.80
CA ILE A 75 13.31 2.85 -3.94
C ILE A 75 12.36 1.80 -3.35
N ALA A 76 12.55 0.52 -3.68
CA ALA A 76 11.74 -0.56 -3.12
C ALA A 76 11.80 -0.57 -1.58
N ASN A 77 13.01 -0.48 -1.02
CA ASN A 77 13.26 -0.44 0.42
C ASN A 77 12.72 0.82 1.11
N ALA A 78 12.57 1.92 0.38
CA ALA A 78 11.98 3.15 0.90
C ALA A 78 10.45 3.08 1.00
N THR A 79 9.81 1.99 0.52
CA THR A 79 8.37 1.77 0.70
C THR A 79 8.09 1.54 2.19
N GLY A 80 7.59 2.58 2.87
CA GLY A 80 7.21 2.53 4.27
C GLY A 80 5.74 2.19 4.49
N ASN A 81 5.38 1.93 5.74
CA ASN A 81 3.99 1.81 6.15
C ASN A 81 3.27 3.17 6.07
N GLU A 82 1.94 3.14 6.08
CA GLU A 82 1.10 4.35 6.01
C GLU A 82 0.05 4.31 7.12
N PHE A 83 -0.26 5.50 7.65
CA PHE A 83 -1.31 5.70 8.64
C PHE A 83 -2.13 6.91 8.26
N ASP A 84 -3.41 6.69 8.04
CA ASP A 84 -4.35 7.72 7.59
C ASP A 84 -5.37 8.01 8.68
N ILE A 85 -5.65 9.30 8.87
CA ILE A 85 -6.79 9.77 9.66
C ILE A 85 -7.54 10.80 8.84
N TYR A 86 -8.84 10.58 8.68
CA TYR A 86 -9.69 11.55 8.00
C TYR A 86 -11.12 11.52 8.54
N ALA A 87 -11.86 12.61 8.30
CA ALA A 87 -13.28 12.71 8.62
C ALA A 87 -14.09 12.83 7.34
N ILE A 88 -15.26 12.21 7.31
CA ILE A 88 -16.22 12.27 6.20
C ILE A 88 -17.50 12.94 6.71
N TYR A 89 -18.00 13.87 5.90
CA TYR A 89 -19.36 14.40 5.98
C TYR A 89 -20.06 14.17 4.62
N ALA A 90 -21.17 13.43 4.63
CA ALA A 90 -21.98 13.18 3.44
C ALA A 90 -23.19 14.13 3.40
N PHE A 91 -23.53 14.63 2.21
CA PHE A 91 -24.65 15.53 1.95
C PHE A 91 -25.51 15.02 0.80
#